data_AF-A0A1D6NAN8-F1
#
_entry.id   AF-A0A1D6NAN8-F1
#
_cell.length_a   1.000
_cell.length_b   1.000
_cell.length_c   1.000
_cell.angle_alpha   90.00
_cell.angle_beta   90.00
_cell.angle_gamma   90.00
#
_symmetry.space_group_name_H-M   'P 1'
#
loop_
_entity.id
_entity.type
_entity.pdbx_description
1 polymer ?
#
loop_
_entity_poly.entity_id
_entity_poly.type
_entity_poly.pdbx_seq_one_letter_code
_entity_poly.pdbx_strand_id
1 'polypeptide(L)'
;MVQWWGREASGGRGTSVVVKMESPEWTIPAESEVAAGGKAGRGKNARQITWVLLLKAHRTAGKLTGAASAVLSIAGAAWRRVAAGRTDEDEDEDAGAAPPGESPALRSRFYGFLRASLVLSVLLLAADVAAHLQGWHLAVDVPDLLAVEGLFAAGYASWARVRLEYLAPALQFLANACVVLFLVQSADRLILCLGCLWIKHRGIRPVPKAGGKGSDDVEAGTGNFPMVLVQIPMRNEKEVYQQSIGAVCGLDWPRPNFLVQVLDDSDDAATSTLIKEEVEKWQREGVRILYRHRLIRDGYKAGNLKSAMNCSYVKDYEFVVIFDADFQPQPDFLKRTVPHFKVWRTSFACIFI
;
A
#
# COMPACT_ATOMS: atom_id res chain seq x y z
N MET A 1 -67.00 42.05 2.29
CA MET A 1 -65.68 42.24 1.63
C MET A 1 -65.15 40.85 1.26
N VAL A 2 -65.35 40.48 -0.02
CA VAL A 2 -64.71 39.46 -0.89
C VAL A 2 -64.63 37.98 -0.38
N GLN A 3 -65.63 37.12 -0.66
CA GLN A 3 -65.77 36.02 -1.69
C GLN A 3 -64.84 34.79 -1.50
N TRP A 4 -65.30 33.59 -1.06
CA TRP A 4 -66.09 32.47 -1.66
C TRP A 4 -65.29 31.36 -2.41
N TRP A 5 -65.71 30.09 -2.19
CA TRP A 5 -65.19 28.74 -2.53
C TRP A 5 -64.68 28.43 -3.97
N GLY A 6 -63.80 27.41 -4.09
CA GLY A 6 -63.98 26.29 -5.06
C GLY A 6 -62.80 25.85 -5.96
N ARG A 7 -62.41 24.55 -5.83
CA ARG A 7 -61.93 23.55 -6.82
C ARG A 7 -60.79 23.81 -7.85
N GLU A 8 -59.86 22.84 -7.86
CA GLU A 8 -59.01 22.26 -8.94
C GLU A 8 -58.63 23.07 -10.19
N ALA A 9 -57.31 23.23 -10.45
CA ALA A 9 -56.62 22.64 -11.60
C ALA A 9 -55.14 23.08 -11.70
N SER A 10 -54.28 22.12 -12.08
CA SER A 10 -53.02 22.29 -12.86
C SER A 10 -51.78 22.90 -12.20
N GLY A 11 -50.62 22.26 -12.40
CA GLY A 11 -49.32 22.96 -12.33
C GLY A 11 -48.13 22.16 -11.77
N GLY A 12 -47.55 21.26 -12.57
CA GLY A 12 -46.10 21.05 -12.66
C GLY A 12 -45.36 20.34 -11.51
N ARG A 13 -45.43 18.99 -11.46
CA ARG A 13 -44.34 18.18 -10.88
C ARG A 13 -43.22 18.04 -11.91
N GLY A 14 -42.00 18.40 -11.50
CA GLY A 14 -40.78 18.17 -12.26
C GLY A 14 -40.58 16.69 -12.60
N THR A 15 -40.24 16.46 -13.86
CA THR A 15 -40.04 15.17 -14.53
C THR A 15 -38.81 14.44 -13.99
N SER A 16 -39.00 13.25 -13.42
CA SER A 16 -37.93 12.25 -13.31
C SER A 16 -37.70 11.65 -14.70
N VAL A 17 -36.59 12.02 -15.34
CA VAL A 17 -36.13 11.39 -16.58
C VAL A 17 -35.61 9.99 -16.24
N VAL A 18 -36.51 9.01 -16.31
CA VAL A 18 -36.16 7.59 -16.35
C VAL A 18 -35.92 7.25 -17.82
N VAL A 19 -34.65 7.19 -18.22
CA VAL A 19 -34.26 6.67 -19.54
C VAL A 19 -34.56 5.18 -19.55
N LYS A 20 -35.71 4.84 -20.15
CA LYS A 20 -36.10 3.46 -20.43
C LYS A 20 -35.32 3.03 -21.66
N MET A 21 -34.31 2.18 -21.46
CA MET A 21 -33.51 1.66 -22.56
C MET A 21 -34.38 0.69 -23.37
N GLU A 22 -34.65 1.03 -24.63
CA GLU A 22 -35.35 0.16 -25.57
C GLU A 22 -34.51 -1.09 -25.84
N SER A 23 -35.08 -2.25 -25.52
CA SER A 23 -34.54 -3.55 -25.87
C SER A 23 -34.80 -3.81 -27.36
N PRO A 24 -33.76 -4.04 -28.20
CA PRO A 24 -33.96 -4.27 -29.61
C PRO A 24 -34.71 -5.59 -29.87
N GLU A 25 -35.82 -5.45 -30.58
CA GLU A 25 -36.69 -6.49 -31.10
C GLU A 25 -35.95 -7.29 -32.18
N TRP A 26 -35.68 -8.57 -31.90
CA TRP A 26 -35.29 -9.54 -32.92
C TRP A 26 -36.40 -10.57 -33.04
N THR A 27 -37.20 -10.40 -34.08
CA THR A 27 -38.21 -11.35 -34.53
C THR A 27 -37.52 -12.59 -35.11
N ILE A 28 -37.69 -13.73 -34.47
CA ILE A 28 -37.36 -15.03 -35.07
C ILE A 28 -38.57 -15.44 -35.94
N PRO A 29 -38.38 -15.85 -37.20
CA PRO A 29 -39.47 -16.40 -37.99
C PRO A 29 -39.99 -17.69 -37.34
N ALA A 30 -41.31 -17.76 -37.17
CA ALA A 30 -41.99 -18.98 -36.78
C ALA A 30 -41.82 -20.04 -37.87
N GLU A 31 -41.15 -21.15 -37.53
CA GLU A 31 -41.29 -22.37 -38.31
C GLU A 31 -42.47 -23.18 -37.78
N SER A 32 -43.36 -23.45 -38.72
CA SER A 32 -44.62 -24.17 -38.65
C SER A 32 -44.55 -25.54 -37.97
N GLU A 33 -45.55 -25.80 -37.14
CA GLU A 33 -45.92 -27.16 -36.74
C GLU A 33 -46.33 -27.99 -37.97
N VAL A 34 -45.69 -29.15 -38.15
CA VAL A 34 -46.26 -30.28 -38.87
C VAL A 34 -46.19 -31.49 -37.95
N ALA A 35 -47.36 -32.03 -37.64
CA ALA A 35 -47.58 -33.17 -36.77
C ALA A 35 -46.99 -34.47 -37.33
N ALA A 36 -46.40 -35.29 -36.46
CA ALA A 36 -46.43 -36.76 -36.52
C ALA A 36 -45.83 -37.34 -35.23
N GLY A 37 -46.54 -38.29 -34.61
CA GLY A 37 -46.20 -38.85 -33.29
C GLY A 37 -45.01 -39.82 -33.27
N GLY A 38 -44.65 -40.24 -32.06
CA GLY A 38 -43.75 -41.38 -31.84
C GLY A 38 -42.69 -41.17 -30.76
N LYS A 39 -42.50 -42.18 -29.92
CA LYS A 39 -41.68 -42.23 -28.68
C LYS A 39 -40.16 -42.00 -28.87
N ALA A 40 -39.54 -41.62 -27.75
CA ALA A 40 -38.15 -41.86 -27.30
C ALA A 40 -37.03 -40.90 -27.74
N GLY A 41 -36.08 -40.64 -26.82
CA GLY A 41 -34.70 -40.30 -27.21
C GLY A 41 -34.00 -39.20 -26.44
N ARG A 42 -33.38 -39.58 -25.32
CA ARG A 42 -32.37 -38.87 -24.51
C ARG A 42 -31.15 -38.42 -25.34
N GLY A 43 -31.28 -37.36 -26.15
CA GLY A 43 -30.20 -36.91 -27.05
C GLY A 43 -30.07 -35.40 -27.29
N LYS A 44 -31.02 -34.57 -26.87
CA LYS A 44 -31.02 -33.12 -27.17
C LYS A 44 -30.06 -32.30 -26.30
N ASN A 45 -29.78 -32.72 -25.07
CA ASN A 45 -28.95 -31.95 -24.11
C ASN A 45 -27.43 -32.05 -24.36
N ALA A 46 -26.92 -33.11 -24.98
CA ALA A 46 -25.48 -33.30 -25.13
C ALA A 46 -24.86 -32.31 -26.13
N ARG A 47 -25.52 -32.08 -27.27
CA ARG A 47 -25.05 -31.11 -28.28
C ARG A 47 -25.04 -29.69 -27.74
N GLN A 48 -26.04 -29.34 -26.93
CA GLN A 48 -26.16 -28.02 -26.31
C GLN A 48 -25.04 -27.78 -25.27
N ILE A 49 -24.66 -28.81 -24.50
CA ILE A 49 -23.54 -28.75 -23.55
C ILE A 49 -22.19 -28.64 -24.27
N THR A 50 -21.99 -29.36 -25.38
CA THR A 50 -20.77 -29.27 -26.19
C THR A 50 -20.57 -27.86 -26.76
N TRP A 51 -21.64 -27.22 -27.25
CA TRP A 51 -21.58 -25.84 -27.74
C TRP A 51 -21.27 -24.83 -26.62
N VAL A 52 -21.86 -24.99 -25.44
CA VAL A 52 -21.58 -24.12 -24.28
C VAL A 52 -20.13 -24.29 -23.78
N LEU A 53 -19.59 -25.51 -23.80
CA LEU A 53 -18.20 -25.77 -23.45
C LEU A 53 -17.21 -25.19 -24.48
N LEU A 54 -17.51 -25.31 -25.77
CA LEU A 54 -16.73 -24.68 -26.84
C LEU A 54 -16.72 -23.15 -26.72
N LEU A 55 -17.87 -22.53 -26.43
CA LEU A 55 -17.97 -21.08 -26.22
C LEU A 55 -17.21 -20.62 -24.97
N LYS A 56 -17.23 -21.39 -23.87
CA LYS A 56 -16.43 -21.10 -22.68
C LYS A 56 -14.93 -21.25 -22.95
N ALA A 57 -14.51 -22.28 -23.68
CA ALA A 57 -13.12 -22.52 -24.06
C ALA A 57 -12.55 -21.39 -24.95
N HIS A 58 -13.33 -20.91 -25.92
CA HIS A 58 -12.93 -19.80 -26.79
C HIS A 58 -12.81 -18.48 -26.02
N ARG A 59 -13.68 -18.26 -25.02
CA ARG A 59 -13.63 -17.08 -24.13
C ARG A 59 -12.47 -17.13 -23.15
N THR A 60 -12.04 -18.32 -22.69
CA THR A 60 -10.84 -18.48 -21.86
C THR A 60 -9.55 -18.36 -22.67
N ALA A 61 -9.53 -18.86 -23.91
CA ALA A 61 -8.38 -18.71 -24.81
C ALA A 61 -8.11 -17.23 -25.14
N GLY A 62 -9.16 -16.44 -25.39
CA GLY A 62 -9.04 -14.99 -25.60
C GLY A 62 -8.55 -14.21 -24.37
N LYS A 63 -8.79 -14.72 -23.15
CA LYS A 63 -8.26 -14.12 -21.91
C LYS A 63 -6.77 -14.44 -21.70
N LEU A 64 -6.32 -15.62 -22.13
CA LEU A 64 -4.93 -16.04 -22.01
C LEU A 64 -4.01 -15.33 -23.02
N THR A 65 -4.48 -15.08 -24.24
CA THR A 65 -3.72 -14.30 -25.24
C THR A 65 -3.59 -12.83 -24.85
N GLY A 66 -4.62 -12.24 -24.22
CA GLY A 66 -4.54 -10.88 -23.65
C GLY A 66 -3.55 -10.77 -22.49
N ALA A 67 -3.52 -11.78 -21.61
CA ALA A 67 -2.56 -11.82 -20.50
C ALA A 67 -1.11 -11.97 -20.99
N ALA A 68 -0.85 -12.83 -21.97
CA ALA A 68 0.48 -13.01 -22.55
C ALA A 68 1.00 -11.72 -23.23
N SER A 69 0.13 -11.01 -23.96
CA SER A 69 0.47 -9.72 -24.58
C SER A 69 0.74 -8.62 -23.55
N ALA A 70 -0.02 -8.59 -22.45
CA ALA A 70 0.22 -7.67 -21.33
C ALA A 70 1.54 -7.96 -20.60
N VAL A 71 1.87 -9.24 -20.40
CA VAL A 71 3.15 -9.64 -19.78
C VAL A 71 4.32 -9.27 -20.69
N LEU A 72 4.22 -9.50 -22.00
CA LEU A 72 5.25 -9.14 -22.97
C LEU A 72 5.42 -7.62 -23.13
N SER A 73 4.35 -6.84 -23.02
CA SER A 73 4.44 -5.38 -23.09
C SER A 73 5.06 -4.78 -21.83
N ILE A 74 4.77 -5.33 -20.65
CA ILE A 74 5.41 -4.96 -19.38
C ILE A 74 6.89 -5.36 -19.39
N ALA A 75 7.20 -6.59 -19.83
CA ALA A 75 8.58 -7.06 -19.95
C ALA A 75 9.38 -6.23 -20.96
N GLY A 76 8.80 -5.87 -22.11
CA GLY A 76 9.43 -4.99 -23.08
C GLY A 76 9.55 -3.54 -22.59
N ALA A 77 8.61 -3.04 -21.78
CA ALA A 77 8.74 -1.74 -21.13
C ALA A 77 9.83 -1.73 -20.05
N ALA A 78 9.95 -2.81 -19.27
CA ALA A 78 11.02 -2.99 -18.30
C ALA A 78 12.39 -3.10 -18.98
N TRP A 79 12.51 -3.91 -20.04
CA TRP A 79 13.73 -4.04 -20.83
C TRP A 79 14.15 -2.73 -21.50
N ARG A 80 13.19 -1.95 -22.04
CA ARG A 80 13.50 -0.62 -22.60
C ARG A 80 13.98 0.36 -21.53
N ARG A 81 13.44 0.30 -20.31
CA ARG A 81 13.93 1.12 -19.18
C ARG A 81 15.33 0.72 -18.73
N VAL A 82 15.62 -0.58 -18.69
CA VAL A 82 16.95 -1.10 -18.35
C VAL A 82 17.98 -0.83 -19.47
N ALA A 83 17.60 -0.99 -20.74
CA ALA A 83 18.47 -0.76 -21.89
C ALA A 83 18.72 0.72 -22.18
N ALA A 84 17.78 1.61 -21.84
CA ALA A 84 17.96 3.05 -21.95
C ALA A 84 18.96 3.62 -20.93
N GLY A 85 19.48 2.79 -19.99
CA GLY A 85 20.49 3.21 -19.02
C GLY A 85 20.07 4.36 -18.11
N ARG A 86 18.80 4.77 -18.14
CA ARG A 86 18.24 5.77 -17.22
C ARG A 86 17.94 5.10 -15.90
N THR A 87 18.99 4.93 -15.10
CA THR A 87 18.85 5.15 -13.67
C THR A 87 18.43 6.61 -13.50
N ASP A 88 17.35 6.87 -12.77
CA ASP A 88 16.87 8.23 -12.43
C ASP A 88 17.88 9.00 -11.53
N GLU A 89 19.18 8.76 -11.67
CA GLU A 89 20.25 9.33 -10.84
C GLU A 89 21.14 10.33 -11.62
N ASP A 90 21.05 10.40 -12.95
CA ASP A 90 21.93 11.26 -13.75
C ASP A 90 21.37 12.69 -13.99
N GLU A 91 20.17 13.02 -13.50
CA GLU A 91 19.64 14.40 -13.58
C GLU A 91 20.03 15.28 -12.38
N ASP A 92 20.68 14.73 -11.34
CA ASP A 92 21.04 15.46 -10.12
C ASP A 92 22.55 15.79 -9.97
N GLU A 93 23.36 15.68 -11.03
CA GLU A 93 24.79 16.09 -10.95
C GLU A 93 25.03 17.61 -11.11
N ASP A 94 24.01 18.41 -11.36
CA ASP A 94 24.18 19.85 -11.60
C ASP A 94 23.21 20.74 -10.79
N ALA A 95 23.16 20.54 -9.46
CA ALA A 95 23.00 21.61 -8.46
C ALA A 95 22.73 21.06 -7.03
N GLY A 96 23.69 21.26 -6.12
CA GLY A 96 23.38 21.53 -4.71
C GLY A 96 23.33 20.34 -3.73
N ALA A 97 24.42 20.22 -2.95
CA ALA A 97 24.49 19.76 -1.56
C ALA A 97 23.66 18.53 -1.12
N ALA A 98 24.37 17.40 -0.98
CA ALA A 98 23.90 16.15 -0.40
C ALA A 98 23.39 16.25 1.06
N PRO A 99 22.47 15.35 1.49
CA PRO A 99 21.91 15.32 2.85
C PRO A 99 22.98 15.04 3.92
N PRO A 100 22.82 15.55 5.16
CA PRO A 100 23.82 15.38 6.22
C PRO A 100 23.70 13.98 6.82
N GLY A 101 24.62 13.08 6.47
CA GLY A 101 24.82 11.85 7.24
C GLY A 101 25.58 10.71 6.56
N GLU A 102 25.59 10.62 5.23
CA GLU A 102 26.28 9.54 4.52
C GLU A 102 27.18 10.11 3.43
N SER A 103 28.46 9.74 3.47
CA SER A 103 29.44 10.28 2.53
C SER A 103 29.11 9.80 1.10
N PRO A 104 29.07 10.69 0.09
CA PRO A 104 28.77 10.31 -1.30
C PRO A 104 29.76 9.28 -1.87
N ALA A 105 30.98 9.28 -1.33
CA ALA A 105 31.99 8.26 -1.59
C ALA A 105 31.56 6.84 -1.16
N LEU A 106 30.79 6.70 -0.07
CA LEU A 106 30.26 5.42 0.40
C LEU A 106 29.26 4.86 -0.62
N ARG A 107 28.32 5.68 -1.10
CA ARG A 107 27.31 5.30 -2.11
C ARG A 107 27.94 4.89 -3.44
N SER A 108 28.92 5.66 -3.92
CA SER A 108 29.68 5.32 -5.14
C SER A 108 30.45 3.99 -5.00
N ARG A 109 31.08 3.76 -3.83
CA ARG A 109 31.76 2.48 -3.53
C ARG A 109 30.78 1.31 -3.43
N PHE A 110 29.62 1.51 -2.80
CA PHE A 110 28.58 0.49 -2.72
C PHE A 110 28.02 0.14 -4.09
N TYR A 111 27.76 1.13 -4.95
CA TYR A 111 27.30 0.90 -6.31
C TYR A 111 28.37 0.21 -7.16
N GLY A 112 29.64 0.62 -7.03
CA GLY A 112 30.77 -0.06 -7.65
C GLY A 112 30.89 -1.52 -7.21
N PHE A 113 30.70 -1.78 -5.91
CA PHE A 113 30.68 -3.14 -5.37
C PHE A 113 29.51 -3.97 -5.90
N LEU A 114 28.30 -3.41 -5.93
CA LEU A 114 27.12 -4.07 -6.51
C LEU A 114 27.35 -4.39 -7.98
N ARG A 115 27.86 -3.45 -8.77
CA ARG A 115 28.19 -3.66 -10.19
C ARG A 115 29.26 -4.73 -10.38
N ALA A 116 30.31 -4.72 -9.56
CA ALA A 116 31.35 -5.76 -9.60
C ALA A 116 30.79 -7.14 -9.23
N SER A 117 29.94 -7.21 -8.20
CA SER A 117 29.28 -8.45 -7.76
C SER A 117 28.33 -9.01 -8.84
N LEU A 118 27.60 -8.13 -9.53
CA LEU A 118 26.71 -8.48 -10.63
C LEU A 118 27.53 -9.04 -11.80
N VAL A 119 28.59 -8.34 -12.23
CA VAL A 119 29.46 -8.81 -13.31
C VAL A 119 30.07 -10.17 -12.98
N LEU A 120 30.56 -10.35 -11.74
CA LEU A 120 31.07 -11.63 -11.28
C LEU A 120 30.00 -12.73 -11.34
N SER A 121 28.77 -12.45 -10.91
CA SER A 121 27.65 -13.41 -10.95
C SER A 121 27.30 -13.83 -12.38
N VAL A 122 27.33 -12.88 -13.34
CA VAL A 122 27.07 -13.16 -14.76
C VAL A 122 28.19 -14.00 -15.37
N LEU A 123 29.44 -13.74 -15.02
CA LEU A 123 30.58 -14.54 -15.46
C LEU A 123 30.52 -15.96 -14.91
N LEU A 124 30.20 -16.13 -13.62
CA LEU A 124 30.01 -17.46 -13.01
C LEU A 124 28.84 -18.21 -13.65
N LEU A 125 27.74 -17.52 -13.96
CA LEU A 125 26.61 -18.11 -14.67
C LEU A 125 27.00 -18.56 -16.09
N ALA A 126 27.76 -17.73 -16.81
CA ALA A 126 28.26 -18.09 -18.13
C ALA A 126 29.18 -19.33 -18.09
N ALA A 127 30.01 -19.45 -17.05
CA ALA A 127 30.83 -20.64 -16.81
C ALA A 127 29.97 -21.89 -16.52
N ASP A 128 28.91 -21.77 -15.70
CA ASP A 128 27.97 -22.86 -15.45
C ASP A 128 27.22 -23.29 -16.73
N VAL A 129 26.82 -22.34 -17.58
CA VAL A 129 26.18 -22.63 -18.87
C VAL A 129 27.16 -23.33 -19.82
N ALA A 130 28.41 -22.87 -19.89
CA ALA A 130 29.44 -23.51 -20.71
C ALA A 130 29.71 -24.95 -20.25
N ALA A 131 29.78 -25.19 -18.94
CA ALA A 131 29.90 -26.52 -18.35
C ALA A 131 28.67 -27.40 -18.66
N HIS A 132 27.47 -26.81 -18.64
CA HIS A 132 26.23 -27.52 -18.97
C HIS A 132 26.20 -27.95 -20.45
N LEU A 133 26.62 -27.06 -21.36
CA LEU A 133 26.71 -27.36 -22.80
C LEU A 133 27.76 -28.44 -23.11
N GLN A 134 28.79 -28.57 -22.28
CA GLN A 134 29.80 -29.63 -22.38
C GLN A 134 29.36 -30.95 -21.73
N GLY A 135 28.16 -31.02 -21.16
CA GLY A 135 27.60 -32.24 -20.54
C GLY A 135 28.11 -32.53 -19.13
N TRP A 136 28.87 -31.62 -18.52
CA TRP A 136 29.46 -31.80 -17.18
C TRP A 136 28.46 -31.75 -16.03
N HIS A 137 27.18 -31.50 -16.32
CA HIS A 137 26.09 -31.52 -15.33
C HIS A 137 25.66 -32.94 -14.93
N LEU A 138 25.99 -33.97 -15.73
CA LEU A 138 25.62 -35.37 -15.46
C LEU A 138 26.74 -36.15 -14.75
N ALA A 139 27.98 -35.65 -14.79
CA ALA A 139 29.13 -36.23 -14.11
C ALA A 139 29.36 -35.54 -12.76
N VAL A 140 28.39 -35.67 -11.84
CA VAL A 140 28.53 -35.22 -10.44
C VAL A 140 29.23 -36.29 -9.60
N ASP A 141 30.22 -36.95 -10.20
CA ASP A 141 31.23 -37.68 -9.44
C ASP A 141 32.49 -36.82 -9.51
N VAL A 142 32.65 -36.02 -8.44
CA VAL A 142 33.78 -35.14 -8.15
C VAL A 142 35.19 -35.75 -8.39
N PRO A 143 35.39 -37.09 -8.39
CA PRO A 143 36.66 -37.71 -8.82
C PRO A 143 36.93 -37.66 -10.33
N ASP A 144 35.92 -37.74 -11.21
CA ASP A 144 36.11 -37.86 -12.67
C ASP A 144 36.45 -36.51 -13.33
N LEU A 145 36.06 -35.39 -12.72
CA LEU A 145 36.40 -34.05 -13.22
C LEU A 145 37.87 -33.68 -13.01
N LEU A 146 38.58 -34.36 -12.10
CA LEU A 146 40.03 -34.20 -11.92
C LEU A 146 40.86 -34.95 -12.97
N ALA A 147 40.24 -35.87 -13.72
CA ALA A 147 40.90 -36.61 -14.80
C ALA A 147 40.89 -35.84 -16.14
N VAL A 148 40.14 -34.74 -16.23
CA VAL A 148 40.09 -33.88 -17.42
C VAL A 148 41.29 -32.93 -17.42
N GLU A 149 42.22 -33.12 -18.36
CA GLU A 149 43.38 -32.25 -18.55
C GLU A 149 42.94 -30.84 -18.98
N GLY A 150 43.06 -29.85 -18.09
CA GLY A 150 42.84 -28.44 -18.42
C GLY A 150 42.64 -27.51 -17.21
N LEU A 151 43.28 -26.33 -17.22
CA LEU A 151 43.19 -25.33 -16.14
C LEU A 151 41.74 -24.90 -15.83
N PHE A 152 40.89 -24.83 -16.86
CA PHE A 152 39.48 -24.48 -16.72
C PHE A 152 38.66 -25.56 -16.01
N ALA A 153 38.87 -26.84 -16.36
CA ALA A 153 38.19 -27.97 -15.73
C ALA A 153 38.58 -28.09 -14.24
N ALA A 154 39.87 -27.95 -13.93
CA ALA A 154 40.35 -27.93 -12.54
C ALA A 154 39.79 -26.75 -11.73
N GLY A 155 39.74 -25.55 -12.34
CA GLY A 155 39.15 -24.36 -11.72
C GLY A 155 37.66 -24.53 -11.44
N TYR A 156 36.90 -25.06 -12.42
CA TYR A 156 35.47 -25.31 -12.27
C TYR A 156 35.18 -26.40 -11.23
N ALA A 157 35.97 -27.49 -11.19
CA ALA A 157 35.85 -28.54 -10.18
C ALA A 157 36.07 -28.00 -8.76
N SER A 158 37.07 -27.13 -8.58
CA SER A 158 37.35 -26.48 -7.30
C SER A 158 36.19 -25.56 -6.88
N TRP A 159 35.66 -24.76 -7.82
CA TRP A 159 34.48 -23.92 -7.60
C TRP A 159 33.24 -24.75 -7.21
N ALA A 160 32.99 -25.85 -7.91
CA ALA A 160 31.87 -26.75 -7.63
C ALA A 160 31.98 -27.38 -6.22
N ARG A 161 33.17 -27.76 -5.77
CA ARG A 161 33.41 -28.23 -4.39
C ARG A 161 33.09 -27.15 -3.37
N VAL A 162 33.61 -25.94 -3.56
CA VAL A 162 33.35 -24.82 -2.64
C VAL A 162 31.85 -24.51 -2.55
N ARG A 163 31.16 -24.53 -3.71
CA ARG A 163 29.71 -24.33 -3.78
C ARG A 163 28.93 -25.41 -3.03
N LEU A 164 29.32 -26.68 -3.16
CA LEU A 164 28.61 -27.80 -2.54
C LEU A 164 28.90 -27.92 -1.04
N GLU A 165 30.16 -27.77 -0.63
CA GLU A 165 30.59 -28.01 0.75
C GLU A 165 30.34 -26.82 1.67
N TYR A 166 30.46 -25.58 1.17
CA TYR A 166 30.40 -24.38 2.01
C TYR A 166 29.16 -23.53 1.71
N LEU A 167 28.90 -23.25 0.44
CA LEU A 167 27.85 -22.31 0.07
C LEU A 167 26.44 -22.90 0.23
N ALA A 168 26.23 -24.13 -0.26
CA ALA A 168 24.94 -24.82 -0.17
C ALA A 168 24.42 -25.00 1.27
N PRO A 169 25.20 -25.55 2.24
CA PRO A 169 24.69 -25.70 3.61
C PRO A 169 24.45 -24.37 4.31
N ALA A 170 25.27 -23.34 4.04
CA ALA A 170 25.07 -22.00 4.61
C ALA A 170 23.77 -21.35 4.09
N LEU A 171 23.52 -21.41 2.77
CA LEU A 171 22.27 -20.91 2.19
C LEU A 171 21.06 -21.71 2.68
N GLN A 172 21.19 -23.04 2.80
CA GLN A 172 20.11 -23.87 3.33
C GLN A 172 19.79 -23.54 4.79
N PHE A 173 20.82 -23.30 5.61
CA PHE A 173 20.64 -22.84 6.99
C PHE A 173 19.91 -21.50 7.05
N LEU A 174 20.33 -20.53 6.25
CA LEU A 174 19.68 -19.21 6.19
C LEU A 174 18.23 -19.32 5.72
N ALA A 175 17.96 -20.12 4.68
CA ALA A 175 16.61 -20.38 4.19
C ALA A 175 15.73 -21.01 5.28
N ASN A 176 16.24 -22.03 5.98
CA ASN A 176 15.54 -22.66 7.09
C ASN A 176 15.25 -21.65 8.22
N ALA A 177 16.21 -20.80 8.57
CA ALA A 177 16.03 -19.74 9.56
C ALA A 177 14.94 -18.74 9.13
N CYS A 178 14.95 -18.28 7.87
CA CYS A 178 13.91 -17.40 7.32
C CYS A 178 12.52 -18.05 7.36
N VAL A 179 12.41 -19.34 7.03
CA VAL A 179 11.15 -20.08 7.13
C VAL A 179 10.66 -20.12 8.57
N VAL A 180 11.53 -20.41 9.54
CA VAL A 180 11.17 -20.40 10.97
C VAL A 180 10.69 -19.01 11.41
N LEU A 181 11.39 -17.94 11.04
CA LEU A 181 10.97 -16.57 11.35
C LEU A 181 9.60 -16.23 10.75
N PHE A 182 9.35 -16.64 9.51
CA PHE A 182 8.06 -16.45 8.86
C PHE A 182 6.95 -17.26 9.55
N LEU A 183 7.23 -18.48 10.00
CA LEU A 183 6.29 -19.29 10.78
C LEU A 183 5.97 -18.62 12.12
N VAL A 184 6.97 -18.09 12.82
CA VAL A 184 6.75 -17.34 14.07
C VAL A 184 5.90 -16.09 13.82
N GLN A 185 6.22 -15.31 12.78
CA GLN A 185 5.49 -14.10 12.43
C GLN A 185 4.04 -14.41 12.01
N SER A 186 3.82 -15.48 11.25
CA SER A 186 2.47 -15.90 10.85
C SER A 186 1.67 -16.45 12.03
N ALA A 187 2.31 -17.18 12.97
CA ALA A 187 1.67 -17.65 14.18
C ALA A 187 1.20 -16.50 15.09
N ASP A 188 2.01 -15.46 15.28
CA ASP A 188 1.63 -14.25 16.03
C ASP A 188 0.35 -13.62 15.46
N ARG A 189 0.32 -13.38 14.15
CA ARG A 189 -0.86 -12.84 13.45
C ARG A 189 -2.07 -13.76 13.58
N LEU A 190 -1.88 -15.08 13.45
CA LEU A 190 -2.94 -16.06 13.58
C LEU A 190 -3.53 -16.07 15.00
N ILE A 191 -2.69 -16.01 16.03
CA ILE A 191 -3.11 -15.94 17.43
C ILE A 191 -3.92 -14.67 17.69
N LEU A 192 -3.48 -13.51 17.18
CA LEU A 192 -4.23 -12.25 17.27
C LEU A 192 -5.59 -12.37 16.57
N CYS A 193 -5.64 -12.95 15.36
CA CYS A 193 -6.90 -13.17 14.64
C CYS A 193 -7.84 -14.10 15.40
N LEU A 194 -7.34 -15.22 15.93
CA LEU A 194 -8.12 -16.16 16.74
C LEU A 194 -8.60 -15.51 18.04
N GLY A 195 -7.77 -14.67 18.68
CA GLY A 195 -8.15 -13.88 19.85
C GLY A 195 -9.31 -12.92 19.53
N CYS A 196 -9.21 -12.16 18.44
CA CYS A 196 -10.28 -11.26 17.98
C CYS A 196 -11.57 -12.03 17.64
N LEU A 197 -11.46 -13.17 16.95
CA LEU A 197 -12.61 -14.04 16.64
C LEU A 197 -13.25 -14.60 17.91
N TRP A 198 -12.44 -15.02 18.88
CA TRP A 198 -12.93 -15.57 20.15
C TRP A 198 -13.63 -14.50 21.00
N ILE A 199 -13.07 -13.29 21.08
CA ILE A 199 -13.68 -12.13 21.75
C ILE A 199 -15.01 -11.77 21.07
N LYS A 200 -15.02 -11.71 19.74
CA LYS A 200 -16.22 -11.43 18.95
C LYS A 200 -17.31 -12.49 19.13
N HIS A 201 -16.94 -13.78 19.11
CA HIS A 201 -17.88 -14.89 19.28
C HIS A 201 -18.40 -15.00 20.72
N ARG A 202 -17.60 -14.65 21.72
CA ARG A 202 -18.02 -14.64 23.13
C ARG A 202 -18.74 -13.37 23.55
N GLY A 203 -18.88 -12.38 22.67
CA GLY A 203 -19.54 -11.10 22.97
C GLY A 203 -18.88 -10.35 24.13
N ILE A 204 -17.59 -10.64 24.42
CA ILE A 204 -16.85 -9.98 25.48
C ILE A 204 -16.55 -8.59 24.95
N ARG A 205 -17.36 -7.61 25.33
CA ARG A 205 -16.95 -6.21 25.20
C ARG A 205 -15.74 -6.06 26.12
N PRO A 206 -14.56 -5.69 25.61
CA PRO A 206 -13.46 -5.35 26.49
C PRO A 206 -13.90 -4.11 27.27
N VAL A 207 -14.44 -4.33 28.47
CA VAL A 207 -14.62 -3.28 29.45
C VAL A 207 -13.19 -2.96 29.89
N PRO A 208 -12.66 -1.77 29.58
CA PRO A 208 -11.38 -1.36 30.15
C PRO A 208 -11.52 -1.57 31.66
N LYS A 209 -10.63 -2.36 32.27
CA LYS A 209 -10.55 -2.36 33.73
C LYS A 209 -10.15 -0.95 34.12
N ALA A 210 -11.14 -0.11 34.39
CA ALA A 210 -10.97 1.06 35.22
C ALA A 210 -10.23 0.56 36.45
N GLY A 211 -9.04 1.13 36.69
CA GLY A 211 -8.26 0.86 37.88
C GLY A 211 -9.19 0.91 39.09
N GLY A 212 -9.03 -0.07 39.98
CA GLY A 212 -9.96 -0.31 41.07
C GLY A 212 -10.26 0.94 41.90
N LYS A 213 -11.57 1.21 42.03
CA LYS A 213 -12.25 1.65 43.24
C LYS A 213 -11.57 2.77 44.05
N GLY A 214 -11.96 4.01 43.74
CA GLY A 214 -11.93 5.11 44.70
C GLY A 214 -11.70 6.48 44.05
N SER A 215 -12.80 7.20 43.83
CA SER A 215 -12.86 8.63 43.50
C SER A 215 -12.35 9.04 42.11
N ASP A 216 -13.22 9.77 41.42
CA ASP A 216 -12.97 10.61 40.25
C ASP A 216 -13.05 9.87 38.91
N ASP A 217 -14.25 9.99 38.35
CA ASP A 217 -14.57 9.83 36.95
C ASP A 217 -13.59 10.71 36.14
N VAL A 218 -12.50 10.12 35.61
CA VAL A 218 -11.47 10.86 34.85
C VAL A 218 -12.02 11.43 33.53
N GLU A 219 -13.18 10.93 33.07
CA GLU A 219 -13.98 11.51 31.99
C GLU A 219 -14.72 12.79 32.44
N ALA A 220 -15.03 12.94 33.73
CA ALA A 220 -15.68 14.10 34.31
C ALA A 220 -14.65 15.02 34.98
N GLY A 221 -13.92 15.78 34.16
CA GLY A 221 -13.36 17.06 34.59
C GLY A 221 -12.32 17.00 35.70
N THR A 222 -11.07 16.77 35.32
CA THR A 222 -9.97 17.52 35.93
C THR A 222 -9.30 18.28 34.79
N GLY A 223 -9.29 19.62 34.87
CA GLY A 223 -8.91 20.56 33.81
C GLY A 223 -7.44 20.52 33.38
N ASN A 224 -6.81 19.35 33.30
CA ASN A 224 -5.43 19.15 32.90
C ASN A 224 -5.35 18.41 31.55
N PHE A 225 -5.77 19.09 30.50
CA PHE A 225 -5.58 18.65 29.12
C PHE A 225 -4.10 18.83 28.76
N PRO A 226 -3.35 17.77 28.42
CA PRO A 226 -1.97 17.93 27.99
C PRO A 226 -1.89 18.68 26.66
N MET A 227 -0.71 19.23 26.38
CA MET A 227 -0.44 19.88 25.09
C MET A 227 -0.33 18.83 23.99
N VAL A 228 -1.20 18.89 22.99
CA VAL A 228 -1.22 17.94 21.86
C VAL A 228 -0.90 18.65 20.54
N LEU A 229 0.10 18.12 19.83
CA LEU A 229 0.45 18.49 18.47
C LEU A 229 -0.15 17.47 17.50
N VAL A 230 -0.87 17.94 16.50
CA VAL A 230 -1.39 17.10 15.42
C VAL A 230 -0.66 17.43 14.12
N GLN A 231 -0.06 16.43 13.49
CA GLN A 231 0.67 16.55 12.24
C GLN A 231 -0.10 15.87 11.10
N ILE A 232 -0.22 16.56 9.97
CA ILE A 232 -0.84 16.04 8.75
C ILE A 232 0.15 16.14 7.59
N PRO A 233 0.96 15.11 7.32
CA PRO A 233 1.76 15.04 6.09
C PRO A 233 0.86 14.90 4.85
N MET A 234 1.01 15.83 3.91
CA MET A 234 0.27 15.86 2.64
C MET A 234 1.24 15.91 1.45
N ARG A 235 0.88 15.24 0.34
CA ARG A 235 1.61 15.33 -0.93
C ARG A 235 0.66 15.16 -2.12
N ASN A 236 0.47 16.21 -2.90
CA ASN A 236 -0.39 16.25 -4.08
C ASN A 236 -1.84 15.79 -3.79
N GLU A 237 -2.35 16.07 -2.60
CA GLU A 237 -3.65 15.58 -2.08
C GLU A 237 -4.79 16.57 -2.35
N LYS A 238 -5.07 16.85 -3.63
CA LYS A 238 -5.99 17.92 -4.03
C LYS A 238 -7.46 17.64 -3.69
N GLU A 239 -7.87 16.39 -3.60
CA GLU A 239 -9.26 16.01 -3.38
C GLU A 239 -9.62 15.90 -1.90
N VAL A 240 -8.64 15.59 -1.04
CA VAL A 240 -8.89 15.24 0.37
C VAL A 240 -8.43 16.31 1.37
N TYR A 241 -7.58 17.27 0.96
CA TYR A 241 -6.99 18.25 1.89
C TYR A 241 -8.02 19.02 2.72
N GLN A 242 -9.13 19.46 2.10
CA GLN A 242 -10.19 20.22 2.81
C GLN A 242 -10.85 19.38 3.90
N GLN A 243 -11.17 18.13 3.60
CA GLN A 243 -11.87 17.24 4.52
C GLN A 243 -10.96 16.83 5.67
N SER A 244 -9.68 16.54 5.39
CA SER A 244 -8.69 16.17 6.40
C SER A 244 -8.37 17.33 7.35
N ILE A 245 -8.05 18.52 6.81
CA ILE A 245 -7.79 19.71 7.64
C ILE A 245 -9.04 20.05 8.44
N GLY A 246 -10.22 20.03 7.83
CA GLY A 246 -11.48 20.31 8.52
C GLY A 246 -11.77 19.32 9.65
N ALA A 247 -11.57 18.03 9.42
CA ALA A 247 -11.78 17.00 10.44
C ALA A 247 -10.83 17.17 11.64
N VAL A 248 -9.55 17.48 11.37
CA VAL A 248 -8.56 17.72 12.43
C VAL A 248 -8.84 19.03 13.19
N CYS A 249 -9.18 20.11 12.49
CA CYS A 249 -9.58 21.37 13.13
C CYS A 249 -10.88 21.23 13.95
N GLY A 250 -11.74 20.28 13.58
CA GLY A 250 -12.99 19.92 14.25
C GLY A 250 -12.83 19.04 15.50
N LEU A 251 -11.61 18.64 15.87
CA LEU A 251 -11.37 17.84 17.07
C LEU A 251 -11.81 18.57 18.35
N ASP A 252 -12.51 17.84 19.22
CA ASP A 252 -13.00 18.33 20.51
C ASP A 252 -11.87 18.28 21.55
N TRP A 253 -11.01 19.30 21.50
CA TRP A 253 -9.92 19.54 22.45
C TRP A 253 -9.81 21.02 22.76
N PRO A 254 -9.37 21.42 23.97
CA PRO A 254 -9.18 22.83 24.28
C PRO A 254 -8.22 23.49 23.29
N ARG A 255 -8.71 24.53 22.60
CA ARG A 255 -7.96 25.33 21.63
C ARG A 255 -6.57 25.80 22.13
N PRO A 256 -6.38 26.25 23.38
CA PRO A 256 -5.05 26.64 23.88
C PRO A 256 -4.09 25.47 24.13
N ASN A 257 -4.57 24.22 24.10
CA ASN A 257 -3.76 23.02 24.33
C ASN A 257 -3.65 22.16 23.06
N PHE A 258 -4.02 22.73 21.91
CA PHE A 258 -4.11 22.09 20.62
C PHE A 258 -3.34 22.88 19.55
N LEU A 259 -2.48 22.22 18.78
CA LEU A 259 -1.84 22.81 17.60
C LEU A 259 -1.92 21.83 16.43
N VAL A 260 -2.35 22.33 15.28
CA VAL A 260 -2.35 21.57 14.03
C VAL A 260 -1.17 22.02 13.18
N GLN A 261 -0.46 21.07 12.59
CA GLN A 261 0.68 21.30 11.73
C GLN A 261 0.47 20.55 10.42
N VAL A 262 0.21 21.29 9.35
CA VAL A 262 0.07 20.76 8.00
C VAL A 262 1.43 20.77 7.34
N LEU A 263 1.91 19.60 6.96
CA LEU A 263 3.24 19.39 6.39
C LEU A 263 3.10 19.04 4.91
N ASP A 264 3.21 20.06 4.06
CA ASP A 264 3.05 19.93 2.61
C ASP A 264 4.38 19.60 1.92
N ASP A 265 4.37 18.52 1.14
CA ASP A 265 5.46 18.03 0.30
C ASP A 265 5.04 17.94 -1.17
N SER A 266 4.03 18.72 -1.56
CA SER A 266 3.49 18.75 -2.92
C SER A 266 4.44 19.45 -3.90
N ASP A 267 4.64 18.83 -5.06
CA ASP A 267 5.45 19.40 -6.14
C ASP A 267 4.61 20.39 -7.00
N ASP A 268 3.28 20.27 -6.94
CA ASP A 268 2.34 21.13 -7.67
C ASP A 268 2.04 22.44 -6.92
N ALA A 269 2.41 23.57 -7.53
CA ALA A 269 2.19 24.90 -6.98
C ALA A 269 0.69 25.24 -6.82
N ALA A 270 -0.19 24.68 -7.67
CA ALA A 270 -1.62 24.91 -7.53
C ALA A 270 -2.17 24.22 -6.26
N THR A 271 -1.77 22.97 -6.03
CA THR A 271 -2.18 22.21 -4.84
C THR A 271 -1.62 22.81 -3.54
N SER A 272 -0.35 23.21 -3.51
CA SER A 272 0.23 23.85 -2.31
C SER A 272 -0.44 25.18 -1.96
N THR A 273 -0.84 25.96 -2.99
CA THR A 273 -1.61 27.20 -2.80
C THR A 273 -2.97 26.92 -2.18
N LEU A 274 -3.70 25.91 -2.69
CA LEU A 274 -5.01 25.51 -2.16
C LEU A 274 -4.92 25.06 -0.70
N ILE A 275 -3.89 24.27 -0.34
CA ILE A 275 -3.69 23.83 1.04
C ILE A 275 -3.40 25.03 1.95
N LYS A 276 -2.54 25.94 1.50
CA LYS A 276 -2.21 27.16 2.24
C LYS A 276 -3.45 28.04 2.48
N GLU A 277 -4.29 28.23 1.47
CA GLU A 277 -5.54 28.99 1.58
C GLU A 277 -6.51 28.39 2.61
N GLU A 278 -6.65 27.06 2.64
CA GLU A 278 -7.49 26.38 3.63
C GLU A 278 -6.90 26.52 5.04
N VAL A 279 -5.58 26.42 5.20
CA VAL A 279 -4.93 26.69 6.49
C VAL A 279 -5.19 28.12 6.95
N GLU A 280 -5.02 29.12 6.09
CA GLU A 280 -5.28 30.53 6.40
C GLU A 280 -6.75 30.78 6.77
N LYS A 281 -7.68 30.06 6.15
CA LYS A 281 -9.11 30.09 6.52
C LYS A 281 -9.33 29.62 7.96
N TRP A 282 -8.76 28.49 8.35
CA TRP A 282 -8.88 27.99 9.73
C TRP A 282 -8.14 28.85 10.76
N GLN A 283 -7.03 29.50 10.35
CA GLN A 283 -6.38 30.51 11.19
C GLN A 283 -7.30 31.70 11.49
N ARG A 284 -8.04 32.18 10.47
CA ARG A 284 -9.04 33.25 10.63
C ARG A 284 -10.21 32.85 11.53
N GLU A 285 -10.56 31.57 11.56
CA GLU A 285 -11.57 31.01 12.47
C GLU A 285 -11.06 30.84 13.91
N GLY A 286 -9.78 31.16 14.18
CA GLY A 286 -9.19 31.14 15.51
C GLY A 286 -8.58 29.79 15.90
N VAL A 287 -8.42 28.86 14.95
CA VAL A 287 -7.72 27.59 15.20
C VAL A 287 -6.22 27.83 15.10
N ARG A 288 -5.45 27.31 16.07
CA ARG A 288 -3.99 27.31 16.00
C ARG A 288 -3.54 26.22 15.02
N ILE A 289 -3.32 26.63 13.78
CA ILE A 289 -2.84 25.78 12.69
C ILE A 289 -1.64 26.43 12.01
N LEU A 290 -0.63 25.63 11.66
CA LEU A 290 0.59 26.07 10.99
C LEU A 290 0.76 25.31 9.69
N TYR A 291 0.99 26.05 8.61
CA TYR A 291 1.40 25.50 7.33
C TYR A 291 2.93 25.45 7.25
N ARG A 292 3.47 24.31 6.82
CA ARG A 292 4.88 24.18 6.47
C ARG A 292 5.04 23.47 5.15
N HIS A 293 5.81 24.10 4.28
CA HIS A 293 6.25 23.55 3.02
C HIS A 293 7.78 23.48 3.03
N ARG A 294 8.34 22.41 2.47
CA ARG A 294 9.79 22.23 2.34
C ARG A 294 10.22 22.35 0.89
N LEU A 295 11.32 23.06 0.64
CA LEU A 295 11.90 23.19 -0.70
C LEU A 295 12.80 21.98 -1.06
N ILE A 296 13.39 21.32 -0.05
CA ILE A 296 14.31 20.18 -0.23
C ILE A 296 13.65 18.91 0.28
N ARG A 297 13.46 17.93 -0.61
CA ARG A 297 12.72 16.69 -0.35
C ARG A 297 13.60 15.56 0.18
N ASP A 298 14.40 15.85 1.20
CA ASP A 298 15.21 14.80 1.83
C ASP A 298 14.33 13.88 2.69
N GLY A 299 14.41 12.57 2.46
CA GLY A 299 13.80 11.55 3.30
C GLY A 299 12.27 11.36 3.19
N TYR A 300 11.61 11.88 2.15
CA TYR A 300 10.17 11.67 1.89
C TYR A 300 9.29 11.97 3.13
N LYS A 301 8.27 11.15 3.41
CA LYS A 301 7.34 11.31 4.55
C LYS A 301 8.07 11.35 5.90
N ALA A 302 9.06 10.49 6.11
CA ALA A 302 9.84 10.44 7.35
C ALA A 302 10.70 11.69 7.54
N GLY A 303 11.30 12.20 6.46
CA GLY A 303 12.06 13.45 6.49
C GLY A 303 11.20 14.68 6.73
N ASN A 304 9.98 14.70 6.19
CA ASN A 304 9.03 15.79 6.43
C ASN A 304 8.63 15.85 7.92
N LEU A 305 8.28 14.70 8.50
CA LEU A 305 7.99 14.58 9.93
C LEU A 305 9.21 14.95 10.79
N LYS A 306 10.42 14.50 10.43
CA LYS A 306 11.65 14.84 11.17
C LYS A 306 11.93 16.35 11.17
N SER A 307 11.76 17.01 10.03
CA SER A 307 11.92 18.47 9.91
C SER A 307 10.90 19.22 10.78
N ALA A 308 9.66 18.72 10.79
CA ALA A 308 8.60 19.25 11.64
C ALA A 308 8.93 19.11 13.13
N MET A 309 9.40 17.94 13.56
CA MET A 309 9.76 17.63 14.94
C MET A 309 10.98 18.43 15.46
N ASN A 310 11.86 18.89 14.58
CA ASN A 310 13.02 19.72 14.95
C ASN A 310 12.67 21.18 15.28
N CYS A 311 11.39 21.59 15.17
CA CYS A 311 10.96 22.93 15.50
C CYS A 311 10.99 23.19 17.02
N SER A 312 11.42 24.38 17.45
CA SER A 312 11.55 24.73 18.86
C SER A 312 10.24 24.59 19.65
N TYR A 313 9.12 25.00 19.05
CA TYR A 313 7.79 24.93 19.67
C TYR A 313 7.29 23.51 19.88
N VAL A 314 7.79 22.50 19.14
CA VAL A 314 7.32 21.11 19.30
C VAL A 314 7.70 20.55 20.68
N LYS A 315 8.75 21.09 21.30
CA LYS A 315 9.21 20.70 22.64
C LYS A 315 8.20 21.04 23.74
N ASP A 316 7.28 21.97 23.47
CA ASP A 316 6.24 22.39 24.41
C ASP A 316 5.01 21.47 24.37
N TYR A 317 4.99 20.46 23.48
CA TYR A 317 3.89 19.50 23.33
C TYR A 317 4.27 18.14 23.92
N GLU A 318 3.38 17.60 24.74
CA GLU A 318 3.58 16.31 25.43
C GLU A 318 3.26 15.12 24.52
N PHE A 319 2.26 15.28 23.64
CA PHE A 319 1.81 14.24 22.72
C PHE A 319 1.85 14.74 21.29
N VAL A 320 2.27 13.87 20.38
CA VAL A 320 2.21 14.09 18.94
C VAL A 320 1.31 13.02 18.32
N VAL A 321 0.32 13.47 17.57
CA VAL A 321 -0.57 12.62 16.78
C VAL A 321 -0.28 12.88 15.31
N ILE A 322 -0.16 11.83 14.52
CA ILE A 322 0.10 11.94 13.08
C ILE A 322 -1.13 11.34 12.37
N PHE A 323 -1.75 12.12 11.49
CA PHE A 323 -2.83 11.67 10.64
C PHE A 323 -2.39 11.69 9.18
N ASP A 324 -2.70 10.64 8.44
CA ASP A 324 -2.53 10.63 6.99
C ASP A 324 -3.57 11.57 6.33
N ALA A 325 -3.24 12.09 5.15
CA ALA A 325 -4.04 13.12 4.48
C ALA A 325 -5.44 12.66 4.05
N ASP A 326 -5.66 11.36 3.94
CA ASP A 326 -6.94 10.73 3.64
C ASP A 326 -7.75 10.39 4.90
N PHE A 327 -7.13 10.49 6.08
CA PHE A 327 -7.76 10.12 7.34
C PHE A 327 -8.62 11.25 7.92
N GLN A 328 -9.85 10.90 8.33
CA GLN A 328 -10.81 11.82 8.92
C GLN A 328 -11.16 11.35 10.33
N PRO A 329 -10.48 11.87 11.37
CA PRO A 329 -10.74 11.46 12.74
C PRO A 329 -12.13 11.93 13.21
N GLN A 330 -12.75 11.14 14.07
CA GLN A 330 -13.96 11.56 14.78
C GLN A 330 -13.62 12.67 15.80
N PRO A 331 -14.54 13.62 16.09
CA PRO A 331 -14.27 14.74 16.99
C PRO A 331 -13.80 14.33 18.39
N ASP A 332 -14.27 13.17 18.88
CA ASP A 332 -13.95 12.60 20.20
C ASP A 332 -12.61 11.84 20.25
N PHE A 333 -11.88 11.74 19.13
CA PHE A 333 -10.68 10.91 19.01
C PHE A 333 -9.64 11.21 20.10
N LEU A 334 -9.31 12.48 20.34
CA LEU A 334 -8.28 12.84 21.33
C LEU A 334 -8.72 12.51 22.77
N LYS A 335 -9.99 12.75 23.10
CA LYS A 335 -10.56 12.43 24.41
C LYS A 335 -10.51 10.93 24.69
N ARG A 336 -10.71 10.10 23.66
CA ARG A 336 -10.67 8.64 23.80
C ARG A 336 -9.27 8.05 23.79
N THR A 337 -8.27 8.74 23.25
CA THR A 337 -6.92 8.19 23.04
C THR A 337 -5.93 8.68 24.09
N VAL A 338 -5.90 9.99 24.36
CA VAL A 338 -4.91 10.63 25.24
C VAL A 338 -4.94 10.09 26.69
N PRO A 339 -6.11 9.85 27.33
CA PRO A 339 -6.13 9.34 28.70
C PRO A 339 -5.45 7.98 28.88
N HIS A 340 -5.46 7.12 27.85
CA HIS A 340 -4.81 5.82 27.92
C HIS A 340 -3.29 5.91 28.08
N PHE A 341 -2.65 6.94 27.53
CA PHE A 341 -1.21 7.16 27.67
C PHE A 341 -0.81 7.65 29.06
N LYS A 342 -1.73 8.24 29.83
CA LYS A 342 -1.45 8.63 31.23
C LYS A 342 -1.44 7.42 32.17
N VAL A 343 -2.28 6.41 31.90
CA VAL A 343 -2.42 5.21 32.75
C VAL A 343 -1.32 4.19 32.48
N TRP A 344 -0.98 4.00 31.20
CA TRP A 344 0.06 3.07 30.79
C TRP A 344 1.28 3.90 30.40
N ARG A 345 2.41 3.78 31.10
CA ARG A 345 3.72 4.37 30.72
C ARG A 345 4.16 3.86 29.34
N THR A 346 3.50 4.34 28.29
CA THR A 346 3.64 3.87 26.92
C THR A 346 4.18 5.04 26.12
N SER A 347 5.38 4.88 25.55
CA SER A 347 6.05 5.96 24.82
C SER A 347 5.52 6.16 23.40
N PHE A 348 4.76 5.21 22.86
CA PHE A 348 4.22 5.27 21.50
C PHE A 348 2.99 4.36 21.38
N ALA A 349 1.90 4.84 20.79
CA ALA A 349 0.84 3.97 20.31
C ALA A 349 0.53 4.33 18.86
N CYS A 350 0.66 3.32 18.00
CA CYS A 350 0.16 3.39 16.64
C CYS A 350 -1.27 2.89 16.68
N ILE A 351 -2.22 3.81 16.56
CA ILE A 351 -3.64 3.48 16.49
C ILE A 351 -3.99 3.36 15.01
N PHE A 352 -3.95 2.14 14.49
CA PHE A 352 -4.59 1.82 13.23
C PHE A 352 -6.11 1.80 13.49
N ILE A 353 -6.83 2.82 13.01
CA ILE A 353 -8.30 2.82 12.99
C ILE A 353 -8.76 2.24 11.65
#